data_AF-A0A8H5ZJ81-F1
#
_entry.id   AF-A0A8H5ZJ81-F1
#
_cell.length_a   1.000
_cell.length_b   1.000
_cell.length_c   1.000
_cell.angle_alpha   90.00
_cell.angle_beta   90.00
_cell.angle_gamma   90.00
#
_symmetry.space_group_name_H-M   'P 1'
#
loop_
_entity.id
_entity.type
_entity.pdbx_description
1 polymer ?
#
loop_
_entity_poly.entity_id
_entity_poly.type
_entity_poly.pdbx_seq_one_letter_code
_entity_poly.pdbx_strand_id
1 'polypeptide(L)'
;MSGLAMDPASSSAIDDNDFDEDHGEHHPHRNSVHHKLRASSSIMQLKKLLVANRGEIPIRIFRTAHELSLHTVAVYSHEDRLSMHRQKADEAYEIGARGQYTPVGAYLAGDEIIKIAVEHNVNMIHPGYGFLSENAEFARNVEKAGLIVSL
;
A
#
# COMPACT_ATOMS: atom_id res chain seq x y z
N MET A 1 47.16 -55.58 -16.81
CA MET A 1 45.99 -55.47 -15.92
C MET A 1 45.47 -54.04 -16.00
N SER A 2 44.16 -53.89 -16.27
CA SER A 2 43.24 -52.73 -16.07
C SER A 2 43.76 -51.31 -16.39
N GLY A 3 43.13 -50.46 -17.20
CA GLY A 3 41.80 -50.45 -17.83
C GLY A 3 41.41 -48.98 -18.17
N LEU A 4 40.58 -48.83 -19.23
CA LEU A 4 39.65 -47.75 -19.68
C LEU A 4 39.73 -46.32 -19.06
N ALA A 5 39.45 -45.22 -19.79
CA ALA A 5 38.37 -45.01 -20.77
C ALA A 5 38.63 -43.84 -21.76
N MET A 6 37.96 -43.94 -22.91
CA MET A 6 37.81 -42.95 -23.99
C MET A 6 36.93 -41.76 -23.61
N ASP A 7 37.18 -40.59 -24.23
CA ASP A 7 36.13 -39.67 -24.70
C ASP A 7 36.51 -39.11 -26.10
N PRO A 8 35.61 -39.13 -27.10
CA PRO A 8 35.93 -38.77 -28.48
C PRO A 8 35.37 -37.41 -28.94
N ALA A 9 36.17 -36.77 -29.79
CA ALA A 9 35.82 -36.10 -31.04
C ALA A 9 34.79 -34.95 -31.02
N SER A 10 35.35 -33.75 -31.24
CA SER A 10 34.82 -32.69 -32.10
C SER A 10 34.29 -33.21 -33.44
N SER A 11 33.12 -32.72 -33.88
CA SER A 11 32.74 -32.69 -35.29
C SER A 11 31.78 -31.56 -35.58
N SER A 12 32.10 -30.82 -36.64
CA SER A 12 31.36 -29.74 -37.30
C SER A 12 30.02 -30.18 -37.90
N ALA A 13 29.02 -29.28 -37.93
CA ALA A 13 27.88 -29.37 -38.83
C ALA A 13 27.35 -27.97 -39.21
N ILE A 14 27.58 -27.61 -40.48
CA ILE A 14 26.68 -27.04 -41.51
C ILE A 14 25.61 -26.01 -41.09
N ASP A 15 25.72 -24.84 -41.76
CA ASP A 15 24.75 -23.75 -41.92
C ASP A 15 23.69 -24.12 -42.99
N ASP A 16 22.42 -23.81 -42.72
CA ASP A 16 21.40 -23.47 -43.74
C ASP A 16 20.15 -22.88 -43.05
N ASN A 17 19.96 -21.58 -43.24
CA ASN A 17 18.79 -20.70 -42.98
C ASN A 17 17.41 -21.37 -42.77
N ASP A 18 16.75 -21.06 -41.64
CA ASP A 18 15.33 -20.65 -41.61
C ASP A 18 14.99 -19.96 -40.26
N PHE A 19 13.96 -19.10 -40.26
CA PHE A 19 13.38 -18.29 -39.17
C PHE A 19 13.92 -16.86 -38.96
N ASP A 20 13.41 -15.96 -39.80
CA ASP A 20 13.02 -14.60 -39.41
C ASP A 20 11.94 -14.65 -38.30
N GLU A 21 12.24 -14.17 -37.08
CA GLU A 21 11.21 -13.75 -36.12
C GLU A 21 11.49 -12.35 -35.55
N ASP A 22 10.85 -11.41 -36.25
CA ASP A 22 10.39 -10.06 -35.91
C ASP A 22 10.48 -9.61 -34.42
N HIS A 23 11.13 -8.46 -34.23
CA HIS A 23 11.15 -7.72 -32.97
C HIS A 23 9.80 -7.00 -32.73
N GLY A 24 8.89 -7.65 -32.02
CA GLY A 24 7.62 -7.04 -31.58
C GLY A 24 7.74 -6.25 -30.27
N GLU A 25 7.66 -4.92 -30.35
CA GLU A 25 7.43 -4.02 -29.21
C GLU A 25 6.13 -4.39 -28.45
N HIS A 26 6.23 -4.65 -27.14
CA HIS A 26 5.08 -4.99 -26.30
C HIS A 26 4.29 -3.72 -25.91
N HIS A 27 3.44 -3.23 -26.81
CA HIS A 27 2.45 -2.21 -26.47
C HIS A 27 1.35 -2.81 -25.57
N PRO A 28 1.04 -2.22 -24.39
CA PRO A 28 -0.03 -2.72 -23.53
C PRO A 28 -1.38 -2.46 -24.20
N HIS A 29 -2.10 -3.53 -24.53
CA HIS A 29 -3.43 -3.46 -25.12
C HIS A 29 -4.43 -2.86 -24.10
N ARG A 30 -4.69 -1.55 -24.19
CA ARG A 30 -5.52 -0.73 -23.27
C ARG A 30 -7.01 -1.12 -23.21
N ASN A 31 -7.43 -2.18 -23.90
CA ASN A 31 -8.84 -2.55 -24.09
C ASN A 31 -9.20 -3.93 -23.50
N SER A 32 -8.63 -4.31 -22.35
CA SER A 32 -9.11 -5.50 -21.61
C SER A 32 -10.40 -5.17 -20.84
N VAL A 33 -11.38 -6.07 -20.85
CA VAL A 33 -12.62 -5.96 -20.03
C VAL A 33 -12.27 -5.77 -18.54
N HIS A 34 -11.16 -6.37 -18.09
CA HIS A 34 -10.63 -6.16 -16.76
C HIS A 34 -10.27 -4.69 -16.52
N HIS A 35 -9.67 -3.98 -17.48
CA HIS A 35 -9.35 -2.55 -17.36
C HIS A 35 -10.61 -1.68 -17.24
N LYS A 36 -11.68 -2.02 -17.97
CA LYS A 36 -12.96 -1.27 -17.90
C LYS A 36 -13.67 -1.46 -16.56
N LEU A 37 -13.74 -2.70 -16.05
CA LEU A 37 -14.31 -3.00 -14.73
C LEU A 37 -13.50 -2.35 -13.60
N ARG A 38 -12.17 -2.33 -13.78
CA ARG A 38 -11.23 -1.63 -12.91
C ARG A 38 -11.46 -0.11 -12.90
N ALA A 39 -11.58 0.53 -14.06
CA ALA A 39 -11.78 1.98 -14.18
C ALA A 39 -13.15 2.47 -13.66
N SER A 40 -14.18 1.62 -13.73
CA SER A 40 -15.54 1.95 -13.27
C SER A 40 -15.81 1.62 -11.79
N SER A 41 -14.88 0.95 -11.09
CA SER A 41 -15.02 0.67 -9.67
C SER A 41 -14.59 1.86 -8.83
N SER A 42 -15.47 2.36 -7.95
CA SER A 42 -15.17 3.48 -7.04
C SER A 42 -13.98 3.18 -6.10
N ILE A 43 -13.84 1.93 -5.67
CA ILE A 43 -12.71 1.43 -4.86
C ILE A 43 -11.39 1.58 -5.61
N MET A 44 -11.41 1.44 -6.93
CA MET A 44 -10.21 1.52 -7.76
C MET A 44 -9.74 2.93 -8.09
N GLN A 45 -10.55 3.95 -7.75
CA GLN A 45 -10.11 5.34 -7.76
C GLN A 45 -9.44 5.74 -6.44
N LEU A 46 -9.60 4.95 -5.38
CA LEU A 46 -8.92 5.20 -4.11
C LEU A 46 -7.44 4.88 -4.29
N LYS A 47 -6.59 5.87 -4.01
CA LYS A 47 -5.14 5.75 -4.16
C LYS A 47 -4.41 5.87 -2.84
N LYS A 48 -5.03 6.47 -1.82
CA LYS A 48 -4.36 6.83 -0.57
C LYS A 48 -5.20 6.48 0.66
N LEU A 49 -4.63 5.68 1.54
CA LEU A 49 -5.23 5.16 2.77
C LEU A 49 -4.44 5.64 3.99
N LEU A 50 -5.13 6.25 4.96
CA LEU A 50 -4.60 6.52 6.29
C LEU A 50 -5.10 5.48 7.28
N VAL A 51 -4.22 4.99 8.15
CA VAL A 51 -4.63 4.11 9.26
C VAL A 51 -4.59 4.88 10.57
N ALA A 52 -5.76 5.11 11.17
CA ALA A 52 -5.94 5.86 12.42
C ALA A 52 -5.74 4.96 13.65
N ASN A 53 -4.57 4.32 13.75
CA ASN A 53 -4.22 3.37 14.81
C ASN A 53 -2.70 3.29 15.02
N ARG A 54 -2.25 2.46 15.96
CA ARG A 54 -0.84 2.24 16.30
C ARG A 54 -0.49 0.77 16.46
N GLY A 55 0.81 0.48 16.56
CA GLY A 55 1.31 -0.86 16.84
C GLY A 55 1.22 -1.81 15.64
N GLU A 56 0.83 -3.05 15.87
CA GLU A 56 0.78 -4.13 14.90
C GLU A 56 -0.34 -3.99 13.87
N ILE A 57 -1.44 -3.32 14.22
CA ILE A 57 -2.62 -3.24 13.34
C ILE A 57 -2.42 -2.39 12.10
N PRO A 58 -1.85 -1.17 12.18
CA PRO A 58 -1.48 -0.45 10.99
C PRO A 58 -0.55 -1.25 10.09
N ILE A 59 0.42 -1.98 10.64
CA ILE A 59 1.34 -2.81 9.85
C ILE A 59 0.57 -3.87 9.05
N ARG A 60 -0.42 -4.54 9.65
CA ARG A 60 -1.25 -5.52 8.94
C ARG A 60 -2.08 -4.88 7.83
N ILE A 61 -2.69 -3.73 8.10
CA ILE A 61 -3.50 -3.01 7.12
C ILE A 61 -2.63 -2.50 5.97
N PHE A 62 -1.44 -1.96 6.25
CA PHE A 62 -0.51 -1.50 5.23
C PHE A 62 -0.05 -2.62 4.30
N ARG A 63 0.11 -3.86 4.81
CA ARG A 63 0.43 -5.00 3.95
C ARG A 63 -0.67 -5.27 2.92
N THR A 64 -1.93 -5.31 3.37
CA THR A 64 -3.06 -5.49 2.44
C THR A 64 -3.23 -4.29 1.51
N ALA A 65 -3.02 -3.07 2.00
CA ALA A 65 -3.08 -1.86 1.19
C ALA A 65 -2.01 -1.86 0.09
N HIS A 66 -0.79 -2.30 0.41
CA HIS A 66 0.29 -2.47 -0.55
C HIS A 66 -0.04 -3.52 -1.61
N GLU A 67 -0.62 -4.66 -1.22
CA GLU A 67 -1.13 -5.69 -2.18
C GLU A 67 -2.19 -5.12 -3.13
N LEU A 68 -2.95 -4.11 -2.68
CA LEU A 68 -3.94 -3.38 -3.46
C LEU A 68 -3.38 -2.15 -4.20
N SER A 69 -2.07 -1.92 -4.14
CA SER A 69 -1.40 -0.75 -4.74
C SER A 69 -1.91 0.60 -4.22
N LEU A 70 -2.33 0.64 -2.95
CA LEU A 70 -2.68 1.88 -2.25
C LEU A 70 -1.43 2.48 -1.60
N HIS A 71 -1.30 3.80 -1.70
CA HIS A 71 -0.34 4.59 -0.95
C HIS A 71 -0.79 4.73 0.50
N THR A 72 0.10 4.49 1.45
CA THR A 72 -0.23 4.32 2.86
C THR A 72 0.27 5.48 3.73
N VAL A 73 -0.57 5.91 4.66
CA VAL A 73 -0.27 6.99 5.60
C VAL A 73 -0.45 6.49 7.03
N ALA A 74 0.59 6.60 7.84
CA ALA A 74 0.53 6.39 9.28
C ALA A 74 0.31 7.72 10.02
N VAL A 75 -0.34 7.64 11.17
CA VAL A 75 -0.36 8.70 12.17
C VAL A 75 0.28 8.21 13.45
N TYR A 76 0.99 9.06 14.18
CA TYR A 76 1.69 8.65 15.41
C TYR A 76 1.68 9.75 16.47
N SER A 77 1.67 9.38 17.74
CA SER A 77 1.95 10.30 18.85
C SER A 77 3.46 10.60 18.93
N HIS A 78 3.84 11.71 19.57
CA HIS A 78 5.25 12.05 19.75
C HIS A 78 6.09 10.92 20.40
N GLU A 79 5.49 10.20 21.34
CA GLU A 79 6.11 9.08 22.05
C GLU A 79 6.33 7.87 21.13
N ASP A 80 5.51 7.73 20.09
CA ASP A 80 5.59 6.68 19.08
C ASP A 80 6.43 7.07 17.85
N ARG A 81 7.16 8.19 17.87
CA ARG A 81 8.00 8.63 16.73
C ARG A 81 9.04 7.60 16.24
N LEU A 82 9.41 6.64 17.10
CA LEU A 82 10.32 5.54 16.78
C LEU A 82 9.60 4.19 16.56
N SER A 83 8.27 4.17 16.58
CA SER A 83 7.47 2.96 16.44
C SER A 83 7.58 2.36 15.04
N MET A 84 7.52 1.04 14.96
CA MET A 84 7.67 0.30 13.69
C MET A 84 6.57 0.62 12.68
N HIS A 85 5.34 0.85 13.13
CA HIS A 85 4.21 1.09 12.23
C HIS A 85 4.40 2.35 11.36
N ARG A 86 5.01 3.39 11.94
CA ARG A 86 5.41 4.62 11.25
C ARG A 86 6.36 4.32 10.08
N GLN A 87 7.32 3.43 10.29
CA GLN A 87 8.34 3.07 9.29
C GLN A 87 7.81 2.13 8.20
N LYS A 88 6.61 1.57 8.39
CA LYS A 88 5.99 0.62 7.45
C LYS A 88 4.99 1.27 6.51
N ALA A 89 4.63 2.53 6.74
CA ALA A 89 3.84 3.33 5.82
C ALA A 89 4.73 4.10 4.84
N ASP A 90 4.17 4.51 3.71
CA ASP A 90 4.85 5.34 2.72
C ASP A 90 5.05 6.78 3.23
N GLU A 91 4.07 7.28 3.99
CA GLU A 91 4.10 8.57 4.68
C GLU A 91 3.71 8.41 6.15
N ALA A 92 4.19 9.31 7.01
CA ALA A 92 3.75 9.32 8.40
C ALA A 92 3.75 10.72 9.02
N TYR A 93 2.70 11.04 9.76
CA TYR A 93 2.47 12.35 10.36
C TYR A 93 2.24 12.29 11.87
N GLU A 94 2.85 13.22 12.60
CA GLU A 94 2.66 13.34 14.04
C GLU A 94 1.27 13.93 14.34
N ILE A 95 0.57 13.36 15.32
CA ILE A 95 -0.76 13.83 15.71
C ILE A 95 -0.63 14.97 16.71
N GLY A 96 -1.09 16.16 16.30
CA GLY A 96 -0.97 17.37 17.11
C GLY A 96 0.48 17.80 17.34
N ALA A 97 0.65 18.84 18.17
CA ALA A 97 1.96 19.29 18.60
C ALA A 97 2.51 18.47 19.77
N ARG A 98 3.84 18.42 19.90
CA ARG A 98 4.52 17.77 21.03
C ARG A 98 3.99 18.29 22.37
N GLY A 99 3.48 17.39 23.20
CA GLY A 99 2.93 17.70 24.53
C GLY A 99 1.49 18.22 24.53
N GLN A 100 0.85 18.35 23.37
CA GLN A 100 -0.58 18.74 23.27
C GLN A 100 -1.50 17.64 23.81
N TYR A 101 -1.15 16.39 23.57
CA TYR A 101 -1.93 15.22 23.98
C TYR A 101 -1.10 14.25 24.82
N THR A 102 -1.79 13.44 25.63
CA THR A 102 -1.19 12.22 26.17
C THR A 102 -0.91 11.22 25.03
N PRO A 103 -0.02 10.24 25.21
CA PRO A 103 0.32 9.30 24.14
C PRO A 103 -0.90 8.58 23.57
N VAL A 104 -1.87 8.22 24.43
CA VAL A 104 -3.14 7.60 24.02
C VAL A 104 -4.12 8.65 23.50
N GLY A 105 -4.19 9.83 24.14
CA GLY A 105 -5.10 10.91 23.76
C GLY A 105 -4.89 11.39 22.33
N ALA A 106 -3.65 11.34 21.82
CA ALA A 106 -3.34 11.66 20.44
C ALA A 106 -4.16 10.79 19.46
N TYR A 107 -4.24 9.48 19.68
CA TYR A 107 -5.00 8.56 18.83
C TYR A 107 -6.53 8.65 19.03
N LEU A 108 -6.99 9.42 20.02
CA LEU A 108 -8.39 9.75 20.23
C LEU A 108 -8.75 11.15 19.67
N ALA A 109 -7.76 11.93 19.23
CA ALA A 109 -7.95 13.24 18.64
C ALA A 109 -8.42 13.11 17.17
N GLY A 110 -9.67 12.67 16.99
CA GLY A 110 -10.26 12.43 15.66
C GLY A 110 -10.16 13.62 14.71
N ASP A 111 -10.36 14.83 15.22
CA ASP A 111 -10.27 16.07 14.42
C ASP A 111 -8.86 16.30 13.87
N GLU A 112 -7.81 16.04 14.66
CA GLU A 112 -6.41 16.15 14.19
C GLU A 112 -6.11 15.09 13.12
N ILE A 113 -6.61 13.88 13.30
CA ILE A 113 -6.44 12.79 12.32
C ILE A 113 -7.16 13.12 11.00
N ILE A 114 -8.39 13.65 11.06
CA ILE A 114 -9.13 14.08 9.87
C ILE A 114 -8.41 15.25 9.19
N LYS A 115 -7.92 16.21 9.97
CA LYS A 115 -7.13 17.34 9.45
C LYS A 115 -5.90 16.86 8.67
N ILE A 116 -5.10 15.96 9.25
CA ILE A 116 -3.96 15.33 8.58
C ILE A 116 -4.42 14.65 7.27
N ALA A 117 -5.52 13.89 7.31
CA ALA A 117 -6.04 13.19 6.14
C ALA A 117 -6.38 14.18 4.99
N VAL A 118 -7.06 15.28 5.31
CA VAL A 118 -7.43 16.32 4.34
C VAL A 118 -6.19 17.04 3.80
N GLU A 119 -5.28 17.49 4.67
CA GLU A 119 -4.06 18.21 4.29
C GLU A 119 -3.16 17.37 3.35
N HIS A 120 -3.16 16.05 3.53
CA HIS A 120 -2.32 15.13 2.77
C HIS A 120 -3.06 14.37 1.66
N ASN A 121 -4.25 14.84 1.27
CA ASN A 121 -5.06 14.30 0.17
C ASN A 121 -5.32 12.79 0.27
N VAL A 122 -5.59 12.32 1.49
CA VAL A 122 -6.02 10.95 1.76
C VAL A 122 -7.42 10.75 1.20
N ASN A 123 -7.76 9.54 0.74
CA ASN A 123 -9.11 9.24 0.26
C ASN A 123 -9.93 8.45 1.29
N MET A 124 -9.26 7.60 2.07
CA MET A 124 -9.90 6.69 3.00
C MET A 124 -9.15 6.61 4.32
N ILE A 125 -9.90 6.48 5.43
CA ILE A 125 -9.37 6.22 6.77
C ILE A 125 -9.83 4.84 7.23
N HIS A 126 -8.88 4.02 7.66
CA HIS A 126 -9.13 2.74 8.35
C HIS A 126 -8.81 2.90 9.85
N PRO A 127 -9.79 2.77 10.76
CA PRO A 127 -9.54 2.97 12.19
C PRO A 127 -8.93 1.74 12.87
N GLY A 128 -9.01 0.56 12.24
CA GLY A 128 -8.49 -0.68 12.84
C GLY A 128 -9.44 -1.15 13.94
N TYR A 129 -8.90 -1.54 15.09
CA TYR A 129 -9.70 -1.83 16.29
C TYR A 129 -9.28 -0.98 17.49
N GLY A 130 -10.20 -0.80 18.43
CA GLY A 130 -10.01 0.13 19.54
C GLY A 130 -9.92 1.57 19.07
N PHE A 131 -9.53 2.47 19.97
CA PHE A 131 -9.45 3.92 19.69
C PHE A 131 -10.78 4.46 19.11
N LEU A 132 -10.76 4.84 17.84
CA LEU A 132 -11.89 5.46 17.14
C LEU A 132 -12.69 4.46 16.28
N SER A 133 -12.37 3.16 16.31
CA SER A 133 -13.02 2.15 15.45
C SER A 133 -14.53 2.02 15.66
N GLU A 134 -15.00 2.27 16.87
CA GLU A 134 -16.42 2.19 17.24
C GLU A 134 -17.03 3.58 17.51
N ASN A 135 -16.28 4.65 17.20
CA ASN A 135 -16.74 6.00 17.42
C ASN A 135 -17.61 6.46 16.24
N ALA A 136 -18.93 6.40 16.41
CA ALA A 136 -19.89 6.81 15.39
C ALA A 136 -19.81 8.31 15.03
N GLU A 137 -19.35 9.16 15.95
CA GLU A 137 -19.14 10.59 15.68
C GLU A 137 -17.93 10.81 14.78
N PHE A 138 -16.83 10.11 15.05
CA PHE A 138 -15.65 10.11 14.20
C PHE A 138 -16.00 9.69 12.77
N ALA A 139 -16.70 8.55 12.60
CA ALA A 139 -17.15 8.09 11.29
C ALA A 139 -17.96 9.15 10.53
N ARG A 140 -18.95 9.78 11.19
CA ARG A 140 -19.72 10.89 10.58
C ARG A 140 -18.86 12.08 10.21
N ASN A 141 -17.85 12.42 11.02
CA ASN A 141 -16.98 13.56 10.76
C ASN A 141 -16.00 13.27 9.60
N VAL A 142 -15.53 12.03 9.46
CA VAL A 142 -14.75 11.56 8.30
C VAL A 142 -15.57 11.73 7.01
N GLU A 143 -16.82 11.26 7.01
CA GLU A 143 -17.71 11.40 5.85
C GLU A 143 -18.00 12.86 5.49
N LYS A 144 -18.25 13.71 6.50
CA LYS A 144 -18.44 15.16 6.30
C LYS A 144 -17.21 15.84 5.70
N ALA A 145 -16.01 15.31 5.97
CA ALA A 145 -14.76 15.80 5.38
C ALA A 145 -14.55 15.30 3.93
N GLY A 146 -15.49 14.55 3.36
CA GLY A 146 -15.40 14.01 2.00
C GLY A 146 -14.51 12.78 1.88
N LEU A 147 -14.21 12.13 3.00
CA LEU A 147 -13.37 10.93 3.09
C LEU A 147 -14.23 9.68 3.28
N ILE A 148 -13.70 8.53 2.88
CA ILE A 148 -14.33 7.23 3.16
C ILE A 148 -13.84 6.71 4.51
N VAL A 149 -14.74 6.20 5.34
CA VAL A 149 -14.39 5.40 6.52
C VAL A 149 -14.56 3.92 6.18
N SER A 150 -13.50 3.12 6.31
CA SER A 150 -13.58 1.67 6.16
C SER A 150 -13.79 1.02 7.54
N LEU A 151 -14.82 0.18 7.67
CA LEU A 151 -15.10 -0.59 8.90
C LEU A 151 -14.36 -1.93 8.89
#